data_AF-A0A965MTY5-F1
#
_entry.id   AF-A0A965MTY5-F1
#
_cell.length_a   1.000
_cell.length_b   1.000
_cell.length_c   1.000
_cell.angle_alpha   90.00
_cell.angle_beta   90.00
_cell.angle_gamma   90.00
#
_symmetry.space_group_name_H-M   'P 1'
#
loop_
_entity.id
_entity.type
_entity.pdbx_description
1 polymer ?
#
loop_
_entity_poly.entity_id
_entity_poly.type
_entity_poly.pdbx_seq_one_letter_code
_entity_poly.pdbx_strand_id
1 'polypeptide(L)'
;AHAPLSYNGNPMPMQGEKAGGALSEAEILAVVCHIRYDLSGADPTSDMWKAEYETWCSPDSEIFKALETGATSFDTIEKDFSALANKPGTVGTEPRPSIAK
;
A
#
# COMPACT_ATOMS: atom_id res chain seq x y z
N ALA A 1 -23.43 14.40 -4.90
CA ALA A 1 -23.92 13.90 -3.61
C ALA A 1 -23.56 12.42 -3.51
N HIS A 2 -22.84 12.00 -2.47
CA HIS A 2 -22.43 10.60 -2.28
C HIS A 2 -23.66 9.73 -2.00
N ALA A 3 -23.91 8.71 -2.83
CA ALA A 3 -24.87 7.66 -2.49
C ALA A 3 -24.22 6.75 -1.43
N PRO A 4 -24.79 6.63 -0.22
CA PRO A 4 -24.21 5.85 0.84
C PRO A 4 -24.49 4.37 0.57
N LEU A 5 -23.52 3.64 0.04
CA LEU A 5 -23.34 2.28 0.53
C LEU A 5 -22.97 2.47 2.01
N SER A 6 -23.88 2.08 2.90
CA SER A 6 -23.79 2.34 4.34
C SER A 6 -22.52 1.71 4.92
N TYR A 7 -21.41 2.43 4.83
CA TYR A 7 -20.28 2.25 5.71
C TYR A 7 -20.74 2.83 7.04
N ASN A 8 -21.11 1.94 7.98
CA ASN A 8 -21.57 2.34 9.31
C ASN A 8 -20.43 2.79 10.24
N GLY A 9 -19.18 2.72 9.75
CA GLY A 9 -18.00 3.20 10.44
C GLY A 9 -17.75 4.66 10.16
N ASN A 10 -17.12 5.37 11.10
CA ASN A 10 -16.49 6.63 10.78
C ASN A 10 -15.38 6.37 9.73
N PRO A 11 -15.21 7.26 8.74
CA PRO A 11 -14.13 7.11 7.75
C PRO A 11 -12.81 6.89 8.47
N MET A 12 -12.06 5.87 8.06
CA MET A 12 -10.76 5.59 8.65
C MET A 12 -9.86 6.82 8.49
N PRO A 13 -9.27 7.35 9.57
CA PRO A 13 -8.39 8.50 9.48
C PRO A 13 -7.19 8.16 8.60
N MET A 14 -6.83 9.09 7.70
CA MET A 14 -5.63 8.96 6.90
C MET A 14 -4.40 9.14 7.79
N GLN A 15 -3.57 8.12 7.92
CA GLN A 15 -2.41 8.12 8.83
C GLN A 15 -1.13 8.68 8.21
N GLY A 16 -1.13 8.95 6.90
CA GLY A 16 0.05 9.48 6.20
C GLY A 16 0.28 10.96 6.43
N GLU A 17 1.56 11.36 6.47
CA GLU A 17 1.98 12.76 6.65
C GLU A 17 1.32 13.74 5.68
N LYS A 18 1.13 13.34 4.41
CA LYS A 18 0.46 14.17 3.37
C LYS A 18 -0.99 14.52 3.72
N ALA A 19 -1.63 13.76 4.59
CA ALA A 19 -2.99 13.98 5.07
C ALA A 19 -3.05 14.48 6.53
N GLY A 20 -1.91 14.90 7.10
CA GLY A 20 -1.81 15.37 8.48
C GLY A 20 -1.70 14.23 9.52
N GLY A 21 -1.46 13.00 9.09
CA GLY A 21 -1.14 11.87 9.95
C GLY A 21 0.34 11.85 10.37
N ALA A 22 0.71 10.88 11.22
CA ALA A 22 2.03 10.80 11.83
C ALA A 22 2.97 9.77 11.19
N LEU A 23 2.49 8.98 10.22
CA LEU A 23 3.27 7.90 9.61
C LEU A 23 3.87 8.35 8.27
N SER A 24 5.15 8.06 8.10
CA SER A 24 5.82 8.09 6.80
C SER A 24 5.25 7.01 5.88
N GLU A 25 5.50 7.13 4.56
CA GLU A 25 5.03 6.13 3.59
C GLU A 25 5.68 4.75 3.82
N ALA A 26 6.94 4.70 4.26
CA ALA A 26 7.60 3.45 4.64
C ALA A 26 6.95 2.81 5.88
N GLU A 27 6.59 3.60 6.91
CA GLU A 27 5.89 3.10 8.08
C GLU A 27 4.47 2.62 7.74
N ILE A 28 3.78 3.30 6.82
CA ILE A 28 2.50 2.82 6.30
C ILE A 28 2.67 1.44 5.66
N LEU A 29 3.69 1.26 4.80
CA LEU A 29 3.97 -0.05 4.20
C LEU A 29 4.34 -1.09 5.26
N ALA A 30 5.15 -0.73 6.25
CA ALA A 30 5.52 -1.62 7.36
C ALA A 30 4.29 -2.12 8.14
N VAL A 31 3.34 -1.23 8.45
CA VAL A 31 2.08 -1.60 9.11
C VAL A 31 1.27 -2.56 8.24
N VAL A 32 1.17 -2.29 6.94
CA VAL A 32 0.46 -3.18 6.01
C VAL A 32 1.13 -4.56 5.95
N CYS A 33 2.46 -4.62 5.87
CA CYS A 33 3.21 -5.87 5.87
C CYS A 33 3.00 -6.66 7.17
N HIS A 34 3.07 -6.00 8.33
CA HIS A 34 2.78 -6.62 9.63
C HIS A 34 1.35 -7.17 9.69
N ILE A 35 0.35 -6.38 9.28
CA ILE A 35 -1.03 -6.85 9.23
C ILE A 35 -1.17 -8.06 8.33
N ARG A 36 -0.56 -8.04 7.15
CA ARG A 36 -0.75 -9.08 6.14
C ARG A 36 -0.09 -10.40 6.52
N TYR A 37 1.17 -10.36 6.93
CA TYR A 37 1.99 -11.55 7.13
C TYR A 37 2.03 -12.03 8.59
N ASP A 38 1.82 -11.15 9.57
CA ASP A 38 1.82 -11.54 10.98
C ASP A 38 0.41 -11.73 11.56
N LEU A 39 -0.58 -10.96 11.09
CA LEU A 39 -1.94 -10.97 11.68
C LEU A 39 -3.02 -11.61 10.80
N SER A 40 -2.94 -11.46 9.47
CA SER A 40 -4.01 -11.83 8.53
C SER A 40 -3.83 -13.22 7.91
N GLY A 41 -2.73 -13.91 8.24
CA GLY A 41 -2.49 -15.31 7.87
C GLY A 41 -1.89 -15.53 6.47
N ALA A 42 -1.35 -14.49 5.81
CA ALA A 42 -0.53 -14.71 4.62
C ALA A 42 0.82 -15.31 5.04
N ASP A 43 1.18 -16.47 4.49
CA ASP A 43 2.47 -17.11 4.78
C ASP A 43 3.55 -16.61 3.80
N PRO A 44 4.59 -15.89 4.26
CA PRO A 44 5.63 -15.32 3.40
C PRO A 44 6.48 -16.39 2.71
N THR A 45 6.44 -17.64 3.17
CA THR A 45 7.18 -18.76 2.59
C THR A 45 6.37 -19.57 1.58
N SER A 46 5.06 -19.36 1.53
CA SER A 46 4.16 -20.09 0.62
C SER A 46 4.32 -19.63 -0.83
N ASP A 47 4.18 -20.56 -1.77
CA ASP A 47 4.25 -20.26 -3.22
C ASP A 47 3.22 -19.20 -3.65
N MET A 48 2.10 -19.10 -2.93
CA MET A 48 1.04 -18.12 -3.20
C MET A 48 1.47 -16.69 -2.87
N TRP A 49 2.18 -16.47 -1.75
CA TRP A 49 2.44 -15.12 -1.22
C TRP A 49 3.90 -14.71 -1.20
N LYS A 50 4.83 -15.65 -1.42
CA LYS A 50 6.27 -15.39 -1.36
C LYS A 50 6.71 -14.30 -2.35
N ALA A 51 6.24 -14.35 -3.59
CA ALA A 51 6.61 -13.34 -4.58
C ALA A 51 6.14 -11.92 -4.17
N GLU A 52 4.95 -11.82 -3.60
CA GLU A 52 4.44 -10.57 -3.06
C GLU A 52 5.26 -10.10 -1.85
N TYR A 53 5.59 -11.02 -0.93
CA TYR A 53 6.40 -10.72 0.25
C TYR A 53 7.77 -10.19 -0.15
N GLU A 54 8.48 -10.88 -1.05
CA GLU A 54 9.80 -10.44 -1.51
C GLU A 54 9.76 -9.07 -2.20
N THR A 55 8.68 -8.79 -2.93
CA THR A 55 8.54 -7.51 -3.63
C THR A 55 8.27 -6.35 -2.66
N TRP A 56 7.48 -6.56 -1.61
CA TRP A 56 6.93 -5.47 -0.78
C TRP A 56 7.41 -5.43 0.68
N CYS A 57 7.61 -6.59 1.30
CA CYS A 57 7.67 -6.73 2.75
C CYS A 57 8.94 -7.41 3.27
N SER A 58 9.73 -8.01 2.38
CA SER A 58 11.04 -8.57 2.69
C SER A 58 12.00 -7.46 3.12
N PRO A 59 12.94 -7.74 4.05
CA PRO A 59 14.03 -6.81 4.36
C PRO A 59 14.86 -6.40 3.14
N ASP A 60 14.82 -7.19 2.07
CA ASP A 60 15.50 -6.93 0.80
C ASP A 60 14.59 -6.36 -0.30
N SER A 61 13.34 -6.05 0.01
CA SER A 61 12.42 -5.37 -0.90
C SER A 61 13.01 -4.06 -1.40
N GLU A 62 13.17 -3.95 -2.72
CA GLU A 62 13.62 -2.71 -3.37
C GLU A 62 12.62 -1.57 -3.17
N ILE A 63 11.32 -1.89 -3.16
CA ILE A 63 10.23 -0.93 -2.92
C ILE A 63 10.33 -0.37 -1.49
N PHE A 64 10.45 -1.25 -0.50
CA PHE A 64 10.51 -0.83 0.90
C PHE A 64 11.71 0.09 1.14
N LYS A 65 12.90 -0.31 0.67
CA LYS A 65 14.13 0.49 0.78
C LYS A 65 14.02 1.83 0.04
N ALA A 66 13.36 1.85 -1.12
CA ALA A 66 13.15 3.10 -1.85
C ALA A 66 12.21 4.06 -1.11
N LEU A 67 11.18 3.56 -0.42
CA LEU A 67 10.31 4.39 0.42
C LEU A 67 11.04 4.90 1.66
N GLU A 68 11.83 4.05 2.31
CA GLU A 68 12.60 4.41 3.52
C GLU A 68 13.64 5.50 3.24
N THR A 69 14.27 5.46 2.06
CA THR A 69 15.25 6.47 1.62
C THR A 69 14.62 7.70 0.97
N GLY A 70 13.30 7.69 0.71
CA GLY A 70 12.60 8.72 -0.05
C GLY A 70 12.96 8.76 -1.53
N ALA A 71 13.56 7.69 -2.08
CA ALA A 71 13.87 7.56 -3.50
C ALA A 71 12.61 7.32 -4.37
N THR A 72 11.53 6.83 -3.76
CA THR A 72 10.20 6.72 -4.37
C THR A 72 9.14 7.25 -3.41
N SER A 73 7.89 7.35 -3.88
CA SER A 73 6.73 7.68 -3.06
C SER A 73 5.49 6.96 -3.55
N PHE A 74 4.40 6.90 -2.78
CA PHE A 74 3.13 6.34 -3.25
C PHE A 74 2.59 7.03 -4.51
N ASP A 75 2.95 8.29 -4.77
CA ASP A 75 2.55 9.01 -5.99
C ASP A 75 3.33 8.59 -7.23
N THR A 76 4.53 8.00 -7.07
CA THR A 76 5.46 7.70 -8.17
C THR A 76 5.83 6.21 -8.30
N ILE A 77 5.54 5.40 -7.28
CA ILE A 77 5.91 3.99 -7.17
C ILE A 77 5.52 3.14 -8.39
N GLU A 78 4.36 3.42 -8.99
CA GLU A 78 3.88 2.75 -10.20
C GLU A 78 4.78 3.00 -11.42
N LYS A 79 5.38 4.19 -11.50
CA LYS A 79 6.31 4.59 -12.57
C LYS A 79 7.71 4.08 -12.28
N ASP A 80 8.17 4.30 -11.05
CA ASP A 80 9.53 3.98 -10.61
C ASP A 80 9.81 2.47 -10.70
N PHE A 81 8.80 1.64 -10.45
CA PHE A 81 8.89 0.17 -10.51
C PHE A 81 8.09 -0.43 -11.68
N SER A 82 7.91 0.34 -12.76
CA SER A 82 7.14 -0.10 -13.94
C SER A 82 7.73 -1.31 -14.67
N ALA A 83 9.02 -1.61 -14.44
CA ALA A 83 9.73 -2.75 -15.02
C ALA A 83 9.53 -4.08 -14.25
N LEU A 84 8.90 -4.06 -13.07
CA LEU A 84 8.62 -5.27 -12.31
C LEU A 84 7.60 -6.16 -13.04
N ALA A 85 7.78 -7.48 -12.93
CA ALA A 85 6.85 -8.45 -13.49
C ALA A 85 5.41 -8.24 -12.97
N ASN A 86 5.30 -7.96 -11.66
CA ASN A 86 4.07 -7.52 -11.01
C ASN A 86 4.21 -6.04 -10.65
N LYS A 87 3.95 -5.19 -11.64
CA LYS A 87 4.01 -3.73 -11.50
C LYS A 87 3.07 -3.22 -10.40
N PRO A 88 3.51 -2.26 -9.54
CA PRO A 88 2.62 -1.61 -8.59
C PRO A 88 1.44 -0.90 -9.26
N GLY A 89 0.27 -0.95 -8.62
CA GLY A 89 -0.90 -0.21 -9.09
C GLY A 89 -0.74 1.30 -8.89
N THR A 90 -1.40 2.10 -9.73
CA THR A 90 -1.46 3.55 -9.54
C THR A 90 -2.23 3.87 -8.25
N VAL A 91 -1.56 4.53 -7.30
CA VAL A 91 -2.22 5.12 -6.13
C VAL A 91 -2.62 6.54 -6.52
N GLY A 92 -3.86 6.70 -6.99
CA GLY A 92 -4.37 8.01 -7.37
C GLY A 92 -4.79 8.84 -6.15
N THR A 93 -4.60 10.15 -6.22
CA THR A 93 -5.22 11.11 -5.28
C THR A 93 -6.69 11.36 -5.61
N GLU A 94 -7.13 10.98 -6.81
CA GLU A 94 -8.52 11.05 -7.21
C GLU A 94 -9.32 9.92 -6.56
N PRO A 95 -10.46 10.22 -5.90
CA PRO A 95 -11.37 9.21 -5.42
C PRO A 95 -11.75 8.27 -6.56
N ARG A 96 -11.69 6.96 -6.33
CA ARG A 96 -12.14 5.98 -7.32
C ARG A 96 -13.58 6.33 -7.72
N PRO A 97 -13.89 6.48 -9.03
CA PRO A 97 -15.24 6.80 -9.46
C PRO A 97 -16.21 5.77 -8.88
N SER A 98 -17.31 6.23 -8.28
CA SER A 98 -18.38 5.31 -7.89
C SER A 98 -18.89 4.63 -9.15
N ILE A 99 -18.92 3.29 -9.17
CA ILE A 99 -19.68 2.57 -10.19
C ILE A 99 -21.14 2.98 -9.99
N ALA A 100 -21.64 3.84 -10.88
CA ALA A 100 -23.06 4.13 -10.97
C ALA A 100 -23.76 2.79 -11.28
N LYS A 101 -24.82 2.50 -10.52
CA LYS A 101 -25.72 1.37 -10.84
C LYS A 101 -26.40 1.61 -12.17
#